data_AF-A0A537RVK6-F1
#
_entry.id   AF-A0A537RVK6-F1
#
_cell.length_a   1.000
_cell.length_b   1.000
_cell.length_c   1.000
_cell.angle_alpha   90.00
_cell.angle_beta   90.00
_cell.angle_gamma   90.00
#
_symmetry.space_group_name_H-M   'P 1'
#
loop_
_entity.id
_entity.type
_entity.pdbx_description
1 polymer ?
#
loop_
_entity_poly.entity_id
_entity_poly.type
_entity_poly.pdbx_seq_one_letter_code
_entity_poly.pdbx_strand_id
1 'polypeptide(L)'
;MEPLISIVDDDEPVREALRRVLAAHGLETAVFASGKQLLASDRLPEMACLIADVKMPEMSGLALHHRLMAAGHRIPTILITGGPTPSGRNQALAEGVLSYVPKPLSEEALLDNVRLALARGAAGHSDAMTGPQAFEAGASGEPTSLTSGPHPRSHLKRLEAESIAILREVAAESRNPVLMYSIGKDSSVLLHLTRKAFYPAKPPFPLLHIDTKWKFGEMIAFRDATAARLGLDLIVHINQEGVERGIDPISSGSALHTQIMKTEGLKQALDKYGFDAAIGGARRDEEKSRAKERIFSFRNSGHVWDPRHQRPELWHLYNTRLRPGESMRVFPLSNWTELDVWQYIEAEGIDVVPLYFAKERPVVQRGGVWIMVDDDRLPLEPDERPEFRRVRFRTLGCYPLTGAIDSEAATVDEIVAELRQASRSERQGRLIDSDSDASMERKKREGYF
;
A
#
# COMPACT_ATOMS: atom_id res chain seq x y z
N MET A 1 -7.28 -41.28 4.65
CA MET A 1 -7.72 -40.38 3.58
C MET A 1 -6.93 -39.10 3.77
N GLU A 2 -6.26 -38.60 2.73
CA GLU A 2 -5.54 -37.33 2.83
C GLU A 2 -6.57 -36.19 3.04
N PRO A 3 -6.27 -35.19 3.88
CA PRO A 3 -7.21 -34.12 4.15
C PRO A 3 -7.41 -33.23 2.93
N LEU A 4 -8.64 -33.13 2.43
CA LEU A 4 -8.96 -32.28 1.28
C LEU A 4 -8.98 -30.80 1.68
N ILE A 5 -8.14 -29.99 1.05
CA ILE A 5 -8.10 -28.54 1.19
C ILE A 5 -8.80 -27.88 0.00
N SER A 6 -9.94 -27.23 0.23
CA SER A 6 -10.64 -26.52 -0.84
C SER A 6 -10.21 -25.06 -0.91
N ILE A 7 -9.92 -24.57 -2.11
CA ILE A 7 -9.54 -23.19 -2.39
C ILE A 7 -10.64 -22.53 -3.22
N VAL A 8 -11.13 -21.37 -2.77
CA VAL A 8 -12.09 -20.55 -3.51
C VAL A 8 -11.55 -19.14 -3.68
N ASP A 9 -11.31 -18.75 -4.93
CA ASP A 9 -10.83 -17.41 -5.30
C ASP A 9 -11.28 -17.14 -6.74
N ASP A 10 -11.69 -15.92 -7.09
CA ASP A 10 -12.06 -15.58 -8.46
C ASP A 10 -10.83 -15.38 -9.37
N ASP A 11 -9.65 -15.14 -8.80
CA ASP A 11 -8.38 -15.01 -9.51
C ASP A 11 -7.74 -16.41 -9.74
N GLU A 12 -7.82 -16.91 -10.97
CA GLU A 12 -7.27 -18.22 -11.38
C GLU A 12 -5.78 -18.39 -11.02
N PRO A 13 -4.91 -17.43 -11.34
CA PRO A 13 -3.52 -17.48 -10.90
C PRO A 13 -3.32 -17.63 -9.39
N VAL A 14 -4.17 -17.01 -8.54
CA VAL A 14 -4.10 -17.19 -7.08
C VAL A 14 -4.49 -18.61 -6.69
N ARG A 15 -5.55 -19.17 -7.30
CA ARG A 15 -5.94 -20.57 -7.06
C ARG A 15 -4.82 -21.54 -7.41
N GLU A 16 -4.23 -21.38 -8.58
CA GLU A 16 -3.18 -22.26 -9.08
C GLU A 16 -1.92 -22.18 -8.21
N ALA A 17 -1.61 -21.00 -7.68
CA ALA A 17 -0.53 -20.81 -6.73
C ALA A 17 -0.74 -21.59 -5.43
N LEU A 18 -1.87 -21.33 -4.76
CA LEU A 18 -2.21 -22.01 -3.50
C LEU A 18 -2.21 -23.54 -3.69
N ARG A 19 -2.78 -24.00 -4.82
CA ARG A 19 -2.79 -25.41 -5.21
C ARG A 19 -1.37 -25.98 -5.30
N ARG A 20 -0.44 -25.30 -5.97
CA ARG A 20 0.94 -25.76 -6.15
C ARG A 20 1.68 -25.89 -4.82
N VAL A 21 1.58 -24.90 -3.93
CA VAL A 21 2.28 -24.96 -2.64
C VAL A 21 1.71 -26.05 -1.75
N LEU A 22 0.39 -26.19 -1.67
CA LEU A 22 -0.22 -27.27 -0.89
C LEU A 22 0.12 -28.65 -1.47
N ALA A 23 0.07 -28.81 -2.79
CA ALA A 23 0.45 -30.05 -3.46
C ALA A 23 1.94 -30.41 -3.24
N ALA A 24 2.84 -29.41 -3.24
CA ALA A 24 4.25 -29.62 -2.93
C ALA A 24 4.48 -30.14 -1.49
N HIS A 25 3.51 -29.93 -0.59
CA HIS A 25 3.50 -30.43 0.79
C HIS A 25 2.67 -31.70 0.96
N GLY A 26 2.27 -32.37 -0.13
CA GLY A 26 1.50 -33.61 -0.08
C GLY A 26 0.06 -33.42 0.40
N LEU A 27 -0.51 -32.22 0.25
CA LEU A 27 -1.90 -31.96 0.59
C LEU A 27 -2.78 -32.03 -0.66
N GLU A 28 -3.86 -32.82 -0.59
CA GLU A 28 -4.87 -32.88 -1.65
C GLU A 28 -5.66 -31.57 -1.69
N THR A 29 -5.90 -31.06 -2.90
CA THR A 29 -6.60 -29.77 -3.09
C THR A 29 -7.72 -29.85 -4.11
N ALA A 30 -8.85 -29.19 -3.81
CA ALA A 30 -9.89 -28.88 -4.79
C ALA A 30 -9.95 -27.36 -5.01
N VAL A 31 -10.05 -26.91 -6.26
CA VAL A 31 -10.08 -25.48 -6.61
C VAL A 31 -11.42 -25.08 -7.23
N PHE A 32 -11.98 -23.95 -6.79
CA PHE A 32 -13.26 -23.44 -7.26
C PHE A 32 -13.16 -21.95 -7.59
N ALA A 33 -13.74 -21.53 -8.71
CA ALA A 33 -13.71 -20.13 -9.13
C ALA A 33 -14.77 -19.26 -8.42
N SER A 34 -15.73 -19.87 -7.72
CA SER A 34 -16.76 -19.14 -6.98
C SER A 34 -17.34 -19.96 -5.81
N GLY A 35 -17.90 -19.26 -4.83
CA GLY A 35 -18.61 -19.91 -3.73
C GLY A 35 -19.82 -20.73 -4.18
N LYS A 36 -20.49 -20.35 -5.28
CA LYS A 36 -21.59 -21.16 -5.85
C LYS A 36 -21.09 -22.51 -6.38
N GLN A 37 -19.94 -22.54 -7.05
CA GLN A 37 -19.35 -23.79 -7.55
C GLN A 37 -18.99 -24.72 -6.38
N LEU A 38 -18.44 -24.17 -5.30
CA LEU A 38 -18.14 -24.96 -4.10
C LEU A 38 -19.41 -25.53 -3.45
N LEU A 39 -20.47 -24.71 -3.29
CA LEU A 39 -21.73 -25.17 -2.69
C LEU A 39 -22.46 -26.23 -3.52
N ALA A 40 -22.20 -26.30 -4.82
CA ALA A 40 -22.74 -27.32 -5.70
C ALA A 40 -21.89 -28.61 -5.75
N SER A 41 -20.74 -28.63 -5.07
CA SER A 41 -19.83 -29.77 -5.09
C SER A 41 -20.32 -30.90 -4.17
N ASP A 42 -20.23 -32.11 -4.69
CA ASP A 42 -20.40 -33.38 -3.97
C ASP A 42 -19.27 -33.68 -2.97
N ARG A 43 -18.13 -32.96 -3.06
CA ARG A 43 -16.96 -33.13 -2.19
C ARG A 43 -17.02 -32.39 -0.86
N LEU A 44 -18.10 -31.65 -0.59
CA LEU A 44 -18.28 -30.91 0.67
C LEU A 44 -18.04 -31.76 1.94
N PRO A 45 -18.49 -33.02 2.03
CA PRO A 45 -18.27 -33.86 3.22
C PRO A 45 -16.81 -34.27 3.44
N GLU A 46 -15.97 -34.25 2.41
CA GLU A 46 -14.56 -34.66 2.46
C GLU A 46 -13.64 -33.51 2.90
N MET A 47 -14.15 -32.28 2.89
CA MET A 47 -13.35 -31.08 3.12
C MET A 47 -12.87 -30.97 4.56
N ALA A 48 -11.54 -31.00 4.73
CA ALA A 48 -10.89 -30.80 6.01
C ALA A 48 -10.62 -29.32 6.29
N CYS A 49 -10.50 -28.48 5.25
CA CYS A 49 -10.27 -27.05 5.36
C CYS A 49 -10.79 -26.30 4.13
N LEU A 50 -11.27 -25.07 4.36
CA LEU A 50 -11.63 -24.12 3.31
C LEU A 50 -10.68 -22.91 3.37
N ILE A 51 -10.04 -22.59 2.26
CA ILE A 51 -9.34 -21.32 2.03
C ILE A 51 -10.20 -20.51 1.06
N ALA A 52 -10.69 -19.33 1.47
CA ALA A 52 -11.57 -18.52 0.63
C ALA A 52 -11.18 -17.04 0.59
N ASP A 53 -11.21 -16.44 -0.60
CA ASP A 53 -11.05 -14.99 -0.73
C ASP A 53 -12.24 -14.24 -0.09
N VAL A 54 -11.94 -13.15 0.61
CA VAL A 54 -12.98 -12.33 1.26
C VAL A 54 -13.88 -11.65 0.23
N LYS A 55 -13.33 -11.18 -0.89
CA LYS A 55 -14.03 -10.34 -1.88
C LYS A 55 -14.13 -11.03 -3.24
N MET A 56 -15.02 -12.00 -3.33
CA MET A 56 -15.35 -12.65 -4.60
C MET A 56 -16.63 -12.07 -5.21
N PRO A 57 -16.79 -12.13 -6.55
CA PRO A 57 -18.05 -11.82 -7.22
C PRO A 57 -19.19 -12.70 -6.70
N GLU A 58 -20.40 -12.14 -6.68
CA GLU A 58 -21.66 -12.79 -6.26
C GLU A 58 -21.78 -13.12 -4.76
N MET A 59 -20.72 -13.61 -4.13
CA MET A 59 -20.73 -14.05 -2.73
C MET A 59 -19.36 -13.87 -2.09
N SER A 60 -19.29 -13.13 -0.98
CA SER A 60 -18.05 -13.00 -0.21
C SER A 60 -17.65 -14.32 0.44
N GLY A 61 -16.36 -14.51 0.73
CA GLY A 61 -15.89 -15.69 1.47
C GLY A 61 -16.55 -15.83 2.85
N LEU A 62 -16.89 -14.71 3.49
CA LEU A 62 -17.63 -14.69 4.74
C LEU A 62 -19.09 -15.16 4.57
N ALA A 63 -19.77 -14.72 3.50
CA ALA A 63 -21.11 -15.22 3.18
C ALA A 63 -21.10 -16.71 2.81
N LEU A 64 -20.04 -17.18 2.14
CA LEU A 64 -19.83 -18.61 1.87
C LEU A 64 -19.69 -19.41 3.17
N HIS A 65 -18.87 -18.93 4.11
CA HIS A 65 -18.71 -19.52 5.44
C HIS A 65 -20.06 -19.65 6.16
N HIS A 66 -20.86 -18.58 6.19
CA HIS A 66 -22.20 -18.61 6.79
C HIS A 66 -23.12 -19.64 6.16
N ARG A 67 -23.11 -19.78 4.83
CA ARG A 67 -23.96 -20.76 4.14
C ARG A 67 -23.56 -22.19 4.48
N LEU A 68 -22.26 -22.47 4.56
CA LEU A 68 -21.76 -23.78 4.96
C LEU A 68 -22.17 -24.11 6.40
N MET A 69 -21.99 -23.16 7.32
CA MET A 69 -22.40 -23.32 8.73
C MET A 69 -23.92 -23.52 8.88
N ALA A 70 -24.73 -22.75 8.15
CA ALA A 70 -26.19 -22.88 8.15
C ALA A 70 -26.66 -24.23 7.58
N ALA A 71 -25.92 -24.78 6.62
CA ALA A 71 -26.14 -26.12 6.07
C ALA A 71 -25.59 -27.26 6.97
N GLY A 72 -24.98 -26.94 8.12
CA GLY A 72 -24.44 -27.91 9.06
C GLY A 72 -22.99 -28.35 8.78
N HIS A 73 -22.34 -27.78 7.76
CA HIS A 73 -20.95 -28.08 7.42
C HIS A 73 -20.00 -27.21 8.25
N ARG A 74 -19.44 -27.78 9.33
CA ARG A 74 -18.49 -27.10 10.23
C ARG A 74 -17.04 -27.19 9.75
N ILE A 75 -16.77 -26.66 8.55
CA ILE A 75 -15.45 -26.73 7.93
C ILE A 75 -14.57 -25.57 8.44
N PRO A 76 -13.38 -25.85 9.02
CA PRO A 76 -12.45 -24.80 9.41
C PRO A 76 -12.10 -23.90 8.22
N THR A 77 -12.45 -22.61 8.33
CA THR A 77 -12.34 -21.65 7.23
C THR A 77 -11.22 -20.64 7.48
N ILE A 78 -10.32 -20.49 6.51
CA ILE A 78 -9.28 -19.49 6.43
C ILE A 78 -9.71 -18.47 5.38
N LEU A 79 -9.89 -17.22 5.78
CA LEU A 79 -10.17 -16.12 4.85
C LEU A 79 -8.88 -15.42 4.44
N ILE A 80 -8.70 -15.21 3.14
CA ILE A 80 -7.60 -14.44 2.55
C ILE A 80 -8.11 -13.11 1.98
N THR A 81 -7.40 -12.00 2.17
CA THR A 81 -7.89 -10.66 1.77
C THR A 81 -6.79 -9.74 1.21
N GLY A 82 -7.08 -9.04 0.11
CA GLY A 82 -6.20 -7.98 -0.42
C GLY A 82 -6.32 -6.62 0.30
N GLY A 83 -7.29 -6.45 1.20
CA GLY A 83 -7.54 -5.19 1.90
C GLY A 83 -7.92 -5.44 3.37
N PRO A 84 -6.97 -5.89 4.21
CA PRO A 84 -7.25 -6.20 5.60
C PRO A 84 -7.66 -4.95 6.38
N THR A 85 -8.68 -5.07 7.23
CA THR A 85 -9.06 -4.02 8.19
C THR A 85 -9.21 -4.63 9.59
N PRO A 86 -8.93 -3.88 10.67
CA PRO A 86 -9.16 -4.38 12.03
C PRO A 86 -10.61 -4.81 12.27
N SER A 87 -11.57 -4.01 11.77
CA SER A 87 -13.00 -4.33 11.87
C SER A 87 -13.37 -5.61 11.11
N GLY A 88 -12.89 -5.78 9.86
CA GLY A 88 -13.16 -6.99 9.08
C GLY A 88 -12.56 -8.25 9.69
N ARG A 89 -11.35 -8.14 10.27
CA ARG A 89 -10.72 -9.24 11.01
C ARG A 89 -11.53 -9.62 12.25
N ASN A 90 -11.89 -8.64 13.06
CA ASN A 90 -12.65 -8.88 14.30
C ASN A 90 -14.02 -9.50 14.00
N GLN A 91 -14.70 -9.02 12.95
CA GLN A 91 -15.96 -9.58 12.50
C GLN A 91 -15.82 -11.04 12.09
N ALA A 92 -14.87 -11.36 11.20
CA ALA A 92 -14.68 -12.72 10.72
C ALA A 92 -14.40 -13.70 11.87
N LEU A 93 -13.54 -13.32 12.81
CA LEU A 93 -13.21 -14.16 13.97
C LEU A 93 -14.40 -14.33 14.92
N ALA A 94 -15.20 -13.27 15.14
CA ALA A 94 -16.42 -13.35 15.95
C ALA A 94 -17.48 -14.26 15.32
N GLU A 95 -17.50 -14.36 13.99
CA GLU A 95 -18.41 -15.21 13.22
C GLU A 95 -17.93 -16.66 13.09
N GLY A 96 -16.79 -17.02 13.72
CA GLY A 96 -16.31 -18.41 13.79
C GLY A 96 -15.34 -18.83 12.70
N VAL A 97 -14.89 -17.89 11.85
CA VAL A 97 -13.79 -18.11 10.91
C VAL A 97 -12.51 -18.40 11.72
N LEU A 98 -11.73 -19.38 11.28
CA LEU A 98 -10.51 -19.78 11.97
C LEU A 98 -9.43 -18.70 11.91
N SER A 99 -9.17 -18.21 10.70
CA SER A 99 -8.07 -17.29 10.42
C SER A 99 -8.45 -16.26 9.38
N TYR A 100 -7.89 -15.06 9.50
CA TYR A 100 -8.07 -13.95 8.57
C TYR A 100 -6.69 -13.41 8.17
N VAL A 101 -6.26 -13.67 6.93
CA VAL A 101 -4.89 -13.55 6.47
C VAL A 101 -4.78 -12.52 5.34
N PRO A 102 -3.87 -11.53 5.43
CA PRO A 102 -3.67 -10.56 4.36
C PRO A 102 -2.93 -11.18 3.16
N LYS A 103 -3.25 -10.69 1.95
CA LYS A 103 -2.50 -10.93 0.72
C LYS A 103 -1.47 -9.81 0.50
N PRO A 104 -0.27 -10.12 -0.02
CA PRO A 104 0.23 -11.46 -0.34
C PRO A 104 0.52 -12.27 0.94
N LEU A 105 0.28 -13.59 0.89
CA LEU A 105 0.53 -14.50 2.01
C LEU A 105 1.85 -15.27 1.78
N SER A 106 2.63 -15.50 2.85
CA SER A 106 3.85 -16.32 2.82
C SER A 106 3.54 -17.81 2.86
N GLU A 107 4.47 -18.64 2.38
CA GLU A 107 4.29 -20.09 2.29
C GLU A 107 4.15 -20.68 3.70
N GLU A 108 5.00 -20.23 4.60
CA GLU A 108 4.94 -20.52 6.04
C GLU A 108 3.57 -20.12 6.62
N ALA A 109 3.10 -18.91 6.36
CA ALA A 109 1.79 -18.47 6.86
C ALA A 109 0.64 -19.32 6.30
N LEU A 110 0.70 -19.73 5.02
CA LEU A 110 -0.30 -20.63 4.45
C LEU A 110 -0.32 -21.97 5.20
N LEU A 111 0.84 -22.60 5.30
CA LEU A 111 1.00 -23.93 5.87
C LEU A 111 0.65 -23.95 7.36
N ASP A 112 1.02 -22.92 8.12
CA ASP A 112 0.69 -22.83 9.54
C ASP A 112 -0.80 -22.68 9.78
N ASN A 113 -1.49 -21.88 8.96
CA ASN A 113 -2.95 -21.75 9.05
C ASN A 113 -3.66 -23.05 8.63
N VAL A 114 -3.14 -23.74 7.62
CA VAL A 114 -3.69 -25.06 7.21
C VAL A 114 -3.44 -26.11 8.29
N ARG A 115 -2.24 -26.18 8.88
CA ARG A 115 -1.95 -27.08 10.01
C ARG A 115 -2.87 -26.81 11.19
N LEU A 116 -3.11 -25.54 11.52
CA LEU A 116 -4.05 -25.13 12.56
C LEU A 116 -5.49 -25.59 12.23
N ALA A 117 -5.92 -25.47 10.98
CA ALA A 117 -7.22 -25.91 10.52
C ALA A 117 -7.40 -27.43 10.67
N LEU A 118 -6.40 -28.20 10.23
CA LEU A 118 -6.42 -29.66 10.32
C LEU A 118 -6.42 -30.14 11.78
N ALA A 119 -5.62 -29.52 12.66
CA ALA A 119 -5.62 -29.83 14.09
C ALA A 119 -6.99 -29.59 14.74
N ARG A 120 -7.69 -28.51 14.36
CA ARG A 120 -9.03 -28.20 14.87
C ARG A 120 -10.10 -29.16 14.35
N GLY A 121 -10.00 -29.59 13.09
CA GLY A 121 -10.88 -30.59 12.51
C GLY A 121 -10.76 -31.96 13.19
N ALA A 122 -9.55 -32.34 13.58
CA ALA A 122 -9.29 -33.57 14.35
C ALA A 122 -9.87 -33.51 15.77
N ALA A 123 -9.71 -32.39 16.47
CA ALA A 123 -10.25 -32.20 17.82
C ALA A 123 -11.80 -32.19 17.87
N GLY A 124 -12.44 -31.65 16.82
CA GLY A 124 -13.91 -31.67 16.70
C GLY A 124 -14.52 -33.06 16.46
N HIS A 125 -13.72 -34.03 15.99
CA HIS A 125 -14.13 -35.45 15.88
C HIS A 125 -13.96 -36.22 17.20
N SER A 126 -13.03 -35.81 18.08
CA SER A 126 -12.80 -36.48 19.37
C SER A 126 -13.81 -36.11 20.47
N ASP A 127 -14.48 -34.96 20.36
CA ASP A 127 -15.47 -34.49 21.34
C ASP A 127 -16.79 -35.30 21.36
N ALA A 128 -16.93 -36.32 20.51
CA ALA A 128 -18.06 -37.25 20.54
C ALA A 128 -17.88 -38.43 21.52
N MET A 129 -16.71 -38.61 22.17
CA MET A 129 -16.40 -39.85 22.91
C MET A 129 -15.76 -39.71 24.30
N THR A 130 -15.62 -38.52 24.89
CA THR A 130 -15.17 -38.42 26.30
C THR A 130 -15.76 -37.19 26.99
N GLY A 131 -16.59 -37.43 28.02
CA GLY A 131 -17.10 -36.38 28.90
C GLY A 131 -15.99 -35.72 29.74
N PRO A 132 -16.19 -34.48 30.22
CA PRO A 132 -15.12 -33.71 30.84
C PRO A 132 -14.90 -34.14 32.29
N GLN A 133 -13.69 -34.61 32.60
CA GLN A 133 -13.16 -34.57 33.96
C GLN A 133 -12.37 -33.28 34.13
N ALA A 134 -12.79 -32.49 35.11
CA ALA A 134 -12.13 -31.28 35.56
C ALA A 134 -10.77 -31.59 36.19
N PHE A 135 -9.77 -30.73 35.92
CA PHE A 135 -8.65 -30.55 36.83
C PHE A 135 -8.24 -29.08 36.90
N GLU A 136 -7.98 -28.67 38.14
CA GLU A 136 -7.87 -27.32 38.66
C GLU A 136 -6.55 -26.61 38.33
N ALA A 137 -6.60 -25.30 38.58
CA ALA A 137 -5.56 -24.30 38.43
C ALA A 137 -4.31 -24.52 39.29
N GLY A 138 -3.18 -24.01 38.80
CA GLY A 138 -1.95 -23.89 39.57
C GLY A 138 -0.97 -22.86 39.01
N ALA A 139 -0.76 -21.80 39.80
CA ALA A 139 0.47 -21.00 39.93
C ALA A 139 0.85 -19.96 38.85
N SER A 140 0.47 -18.73 39.17
CA SER A 140 1.25 -17.49 39.14
C SER A 140 2.76 -17.58 38.80
N GLY A 141 3.15 -16.83 37.77
CA GLY A 141 4.52 -16.36 37.55
C GLY A 141 4.47 -15.04 36.78
N GLU A 142 4.60 -13.91 37.48
CA GLU A 142 4.78 -12.59 36.86
C GLU A 142 6.13 -12.55 36.12
N PRO A 143 6.20 -12.11 34.85
CA PRO A 143 7.45 -11.70 34.25
C PRO A 143 7.73 -10.24 34.61
N THR A 144 8.84 -10.09 35.34
CA THR A 144 9.49 -8.86 35.76
C THR A 144 9.73 -7.93 34.56
N SER A 145 9.31 -6.68 34.71
CA SER A 145 9.48 -5.64 33.68
C SER A 145 10.96 -5.31 33.45
N LEU A 146 11.46 -5.67 32.28
CA LEU A 146 12.71 -5.14 31.73
C LEU A 146 12.36 -3.93 30.86
N THR A 147 12.88 -2.79 31.28
CA THR A 147 12.85 -1.51 30.59
C THR A 147 13.40 -1.65 29.18
N SER A 148 12.55 -1.48 28.17
CA SER A 148 12.95 -1.33 26.78
C SER A 148 12.67 0.10 26.33
N GLY A 149 13.70 0.80 25.86
CA GLY A 149 13.52 2.00 25.05
C GLY A 149 12.67 1.69 23.80
N PRO A 150 12.22 2.69 23.04
CA PRO A 150 11.22 2.51 21.98
C PRO A 150 11.78 1.63 20.86
N HIS A 151 11.61 0.32 21.00
CA HIS A 151 11.87 -0.64 19.94
C HIS A 151 10.72 -0.51 18.94
N PRO A 152 11.00 -0.34 17.63
CA PRO A 152 9.94 -0.31 16.65
C PRO A 152 9.09 -1.57 16.83
N ARG A 153 7.77 -1.36 16.96
CA ARG A 153 6.79 -2.43 17.18
C ARG A 153 7.07 -3.57 16.20
N SER A 154 6.93 -4.82 16.62
CA SER A 154 7.27 -6.02 15.81
C SER A 154 6.69 -5.98 14.38
N HIS A 155 5.54 -5.32 14.19
CA HIS A 155 4.96 -5.04 12.88
C HIS A 155 5.81 -4.14 11.97
N LEU A 156 6.34 -3.01 12.46
CA LEU A 156 7.12 -2.06 11.66
C LEU A 156 8.42 -2.69 11.17
N LYS A 157 9.05 -3.54 12.00
CA LYS A 157 10.23 -4.32 11.57
C LYS A 157 9.91 -5.28 10.44
N ARG A 158 8.73 -5.90 10.45
CA ARG A 158 8.27 -6.78 9.35
C ARG A 158 8.03 -5.98 8.07
N LEU A 159 7.38 -4.82 8.15
CA LEU A 159 7.16 -3.93 7.01
C LEU A 159 8.48 -3.40 6.43
N GLU A 160 9.42 -3.02 7.28
CA GLU A 160 10.78 -2.63 6.90
C GLU A 160 11.48 -3.77 6.14
N ALA A 161 11.49 -4.98 6.69
CA ALA A 161 12.13 -6.14 6.08
C ALA A 161 11.52 -6.49 4.72
N GLU A 162 10.18 -6.48 4.62
CA GLU A 162 9.47 -6.69 3.35
C GLU A 162 9.87 -5.63 2.30
N SER A 163 9.88 -4.36 2.69
CA SER A 163 10.24 -3.26 1.78
C SER A 163 11.68 -3.34 1.31
N ILE A 164 12.61 -3.68 2.22
CA ILE A 164 14.02 -3.89 1.90
C ILE A 164 14.20 -5.07 0.94
N ALA A 165 13.46 -6.16 1.13
CA ALA A 165 13.51 -7.31 0.23
C ALA A 165 13.05 -6.92 -1.19
N ILE A 166 11.92 -6.20 -1.31
CA ILE A 166 11.43 -5.69 -2.60
C ILE A 166 12.45 -4.77 -3.27
N LEU A 167 13.06 -3.85 -2.52
CA LEU A 167 14.08 -2.93 -3.04
C LEU A 167 15.32 -3.66 -3.58
N ARG A 168 15.77 -4.71 -2.87
CA ARG A 168 16.89 -5.56 -3.30
C ARG A 168 16.55 -6.39 -4.54
N GLU A 169 15.32 -6.92 -4.62
CA GLU A 169 14.84 -7.65 -5.79
C GLU A 169 14.86 -6.77 -7.05
N VAL A 170 14.38 -5.52 -6.93
CA VAL A 170 14.43 -4.55 -8.04
C VAL A 170 15.86 -4.29 -8.49
N ALA A 171 16.78 -4.07 -7.55
CA ALA A 171 18.18 -3.81 -7.87
C ALA A 171 18.88 -5.02 -8.51
N ALA A 172 18.48 -6.24 -8.15
CA ALA A 172 19.05 -7.46 -8.70
C ALA A 172 18.53 -7.77 -10.12
N GLU A 173 17.25 -7.53 -10.39
CA GLU A 173 16.58 -8.00 -11.60
C GLU A 173 16.35 -6.91 -12.67
N SER A 174 16.54 -5.63 -12.34
CA SER A 174 16.34 -4.51 -13.27
C SER A 174 17.68 -4.04 -13.82
N ARG A 175 17.72 -3.59 -15.08
CA ARG A 175 18.96 -3.09 -15.69
C ARG A 175 19.23 -1.65 -15.32
N ASN A 176 18.18 -0.84 -15.20
CA ASN A 176 18.29 0.59 -14.92
C ASN A 176 17.10 1.05 -14.07
N PRO A 177 17.10 0.72 -12.76
CA PRO A 177 16.06 1.18 -11.84
C PRO A 177 16.23 2.66 -11.47
N VAL A 178 15.16 3.29 -11.00
CA VAL A 178 15.15 4.66 -10.47
C VAL A 178 14.21 4.80 -9.29
N LEU A 179 14.54 5.63 -8.29
CA LEU A 179 13.67 5.94 -7.17
C LEU A 179 12.93 7.27 -7.39
N MET A 180 11.60 7.21 -7.43
CA MET A 180 10.75 8.41 -7.53
C MET A 180 10.72 9.15 -6.20
N TYR A 181 11.40 10.29 -6.13
CA TYR A 181 11.50 11.09 -4.91
C TYR A 181 10.60 12.33 -5.02
N SER A 182 9.39 12.23 -4.46
CA SER A 182 8.35 13.27 -4.53
C SER A 182 8.37 14.27 -3.37
N ILE A 183 9.33 14.14 -2.45
CA ILE A 183 9.53 15.05 -1.32
C ILE A 183 8.34 15.04 -0.33
N GLY A 184 7.58 13.94 -0.30
CA GLY A 184 6.56 13.67 0.71
C GLY A 184 7.07 12.69 1.77
N LYS A 185 6.31 12.56 2.87
CA LYS A 185 6.58 11.63 3.98
C LYS A 185 6.84 10.20 3.51
N ASP A 186 6.02 9.71 2.56
CA ASP A 186 6.11 8.35 2.04
C ASP A 186 7.41 8.15 1.25
N SER A 187 7.78 9.13 0.42
CA SER A 187 9.04 9.09 -0.31
C SER A 187 10.27 9.26 0.58
N SER A 188 10.15 9.96 1.73
CA SER A 188 11.21 10.04 2.74
C SER A 188 11.44 8.70 3.44
N VAL A 189 10.35 8.00 3.82
CA VAL A 189 10.44 6.63 4.35
C VAL A 189 11.03 5.68 3.31
N LEU A 190 10.57 5.74 2.06
CA LEU A 190 11.11 4.92 0.98
C LEU A 190 12.61 5.16 0.74
N LEU A 191 13.04 6.43 0.78
CA LEU A 191 14.46 6.80 0.67
C LEU A 191 15.28 6.24 1.83
N HIS A 192 14.76 6.34 3.07
CA HIS A 192 15.41 5.77 4.26
C HIS A 192 15.57 4.25 4.16
N LEU A 193 14.51 3.54 3.77
CA LEU A 193 14.52 2.09 3.55
C LEU A 193 15.50 1.70 2.45
N THR A 194 15.59 2.50 1.38
CA THR A 194 16.56 2.30 0.30
C THR A 194 17.99 2.42 0.80
N ARG A 195 18.30 3.40 1.66
CA ARG A 195 19.61 3.51 2.29
C ARG A 195 19.92 2.31 3.19
N LYS A 196 18.95 1.84 3.98
CA LYS A 196 19.10 0.61 4.79
C LYS A 196 19.35 -0.62 3.92
N ALA A 197 18.65 -0.75 2.80
CA ALA A 197 18.74 -1.91 1.92
C ALA A 197 20.15 -2.13 1.36
N PHE A 198 20.88 -1.04 1.07
CA PHE A 198 22.19 -1.08 0.42
C PHE A 198 23.36 -0.64 1.30
N TYR A 199 23.12 -0.32 2.57
CA TYR A 199 24.18 -0.02 3.53
C TYR A 199 25.23 -1.16 3.56
N PRO A 200 26.55 -0.85 3.61
CA PRO A 200 27.16 0.47 3.75
C PRO A 200 27.35 1.26 2.46
N ALA A 201 27.00 0.70 1.31
CA ALA A 201 27.11 1.38 0.02
C ALA A 201 25.97 2.40 -0.19
N LYS A 202 26.16 3.30 -1.16
CA LYS A 202 25.07 4.14 -1.67
C LYS A 202 24.09 3.27 -2.48
N PRO A 203 22.81 3.66 -2.59
CA PRO A 203 21.87 3.02 -3.51
C PRO A 203 22.45 2.93 -4.93
N PRO A 204 22.28 1.79 -5.63
CA PRO A 204 22.87 1.57 -6.95
C PRO A 204 22.12 2.26 -8.10
N PHE A 205 21.16 3.14 -7.79
CA PHE A 205 20.32 3.84 -8.75
C PHE A 205 20.05 5.28 -8.32
N PRO A 206 19.81 6.19 -9.27
CA PRO A 206 19.56 7.60 -8.98
C PRO A 206 18.16 7.84 -8.41
N LEU A 207 17.98 9.04 -7.86
CA LEU A 207 16.68 9.61 -7.54
C LEU A 207 16.14 10.35 -8.77
N LEU A 208 14.82 10.35 -8.96
CA LEU A 208 14.14 11.14 -9.98
C LEU A 208 13.02 11.96 -9.34
N HIS A 209 13.03 13.27 -9.63
CA HIS A 209 11.93 14.18 -9.32
C HIS A 209 11.37 14.80 -10.60
N ILE A 210 10.07 14.64 -10.82
CA ILE A 210 9.34 15.34 -11.89
C ILE A 210 8.92 16.72 -11.35
N ASP A 211 9.62 17.75 -11.79
CA ASP A 211 9.39 19.13 -11.39
C ASP A 211 8.36 19.79 -12.31
N THR A 212 7.20 20.07 -11.72
CA THR A 212 6.09 20.73 -12.41
C THR A 212 6.23 22.25 -12.43
N LYS A 213 7.27 22.82 -11.81
CA LYS A 213 7.42 24.28 -11.55
C LYS A 213 6.38 24.88 -10.60
N TRP A 214 5.59 24.04 -9.94
CA TRP A 214 4.47 24.44 -9.07
C TRP A 214 4.47 23.73 -7.71
N LYS A 215 5.60 23.15 -7.30
CA LYS A 215 5.80 22.64 -5.93
C LYS A 215 5.97 23.79 -4.96
N PHE A 216 5.70 23.54 -3.69
CA PHE A 216 6.04 24.48 -2.62
C PHE A 216 7.55 24.75 -2.60
N GLY A 217 7.96 25.99 -2.32
CA GLY A 217 9.36 26.37 -2.18
C GLY A 217 10.09 25.55 -1.11
N GLU A 218 9.46 25.36 0.05
CA GLU A 218 10.02 24.54 1.15
C GLU A 218 10.29 23.08 0.72
N MET A 219 9.46 22.50 -0.17
CA MET A 219 9.70 21.15 -0.69
C MET A 219 10.97 21.11 -1.53
N ILE A 220 11.13 22.06 -2.45
CA ILE A 220 12.29 22.10 -3.36
C ILE A 220 13.58 22.31 -2.56
N ALA A 221 13.58 23.23 -1.59
CA ALA A 221 14.72 23.45 -0.71
C ALA A 221 15.07 22.19 0.10
N PHE A 222 14.06 21.52 0.68
CA PHE A 222 14.27 20.29 1.45
C PHE A 222 14.83 19.15 0.59
N ARG A 223 14.35 19.00 -0.66
CA ARG A 223 14.83 18.02 -1.63
C ARG A 223 16.32 18.19 -1.90
N ASP A 224 16.72 19.39 -2.27
CA ASP A 224 18.10 19.70 -2.68
C ASP A 224 19.06 19.53 -1.50
N ALA A 225 18.68 20.04 -0.33
CA ALA A 225 19.44 19.84 0.90
C ALA A 225 19.58 18.36 1.27
N THR A 226 18.53 17.55 1.10
CA THR A 226 18.53 16.12 1.42
C THR A 226 19.41 15.32 0.45
N ALA A 227 19.29 15.54 -0.85
CA ALA A 227 20.12 14.87 -1.85
C ALA A 227 21.61 15.21 -1.65
N ALA A 228 21.94 16.49 -1.41
CA ALA A 228 23.30 16.94 -1.15
C ALA A 228 23.88 16.33 0.15
N ARG A 229 23.12 16.39 1.26
CA ARG A 229 23.53 15.83 2.56
C ARG A 229 23.81 14.33 2.49
N LEU A 230 23.03 13.60 1.71
CA LEU A 230 23.18 12.15 1.54
C LEU A 230 24.17 11.78 0.42
N GLY A 231 24.61 12.75 -0.37
CA GLY A 231 25.50 12.56 -1.52
C GLY A 231 24.90 11.64 -2.58
N LEU A 232 23.60 11.75 -2.83
CA LEU A 232 22.86 10.94 -3.80
C LEU A 232 22.70 11.69 -5.12
N ASP A 233 22.71 10.94 -6.23
CA ASP A 233 22.42 11.50 -7.54
C ASP A 233 20.91 11.77 -7.67
N LEU A 234 20.55 13.01 -8.00
CA LEU A 234 19.18 13.47 -8.14
C LEU A 234 18.97 14.06 -9.54
N ILE A 235 18.20 13.33 -10.34
CA ILE A 235 17.75 13.77 -11.64
C ILE A 235 16.48 14.59 -11.46
N VAL A 236 16.50 15.83 -11.92
CA VAL A 236 15.31 16.68 -12.01
C VAL A 236 14.88 16.75 -13.46
N HIS A 237 13.67 16.28 -13.76
CA HIS A 237 13.08 16.35 -15.09
C HIS A 237 11.90 17.32 -15.11
N ILE A 238 11.85 18.18 -16.12
CA ILE A 238 10.80 19.16 -16.36
C ILE A 238 10.27 18.92 -17.77
N ASN A 239 8.95 18.86 -17.95
CA ASN A 239 8.36 18.84 -19.27
C ASN A 239 8.46 20.23 -19.90
N GLN A 240 9.50 20.45 -20.71
CA GLN A 240 9.79 21.75 -21.30
C GLN A 240 8.70 22.21 -22.28
N GLU A 241 8.06 21.28 -23.01
CA GLU A 241 6.93 21.59 -23.90
C GLU A 241 5.74 22.16 -23.10
N GLY A 242 5.45 21.57 -21.94
CA GLY A 242 4.41 22.07 -21.05
C GLY A 242 4.72 23.46 -20.49
N VAL A 243 6.00 23.74 -20.20
CA VAL A 243 6.45 25.09 -19.79
C VAL A 243 6.28 26.10 -20.93
N GLU A 244 6.73 25.77 -22.14
CA GLU A 244 6.64 26.64 -23.32
C GLU A 244 5.19 26.96 -23.70
N ARG A 245 4.28 26.01 -23.48
CA ARG A 245 2.84 26.18 -23.68
C ARG A 245 2.14 26.94 -22.55
N GLY A 246 2.85 27.29 -21.48
CA GLY A 246 2.26 27.97 -20.32
C GLY A 246 1.29 27.11 -19.53
N ILE A 247 1.49 25.79 -19.46
CA ILE A 247 0.58 24.88 -18.75
C ILE A 247 0.76 24.98 -17.24
N ASP A 248 -0.26 25.49 -16.55
CA ASP A 248 -0.22 25.75 -15.12
C ASP A 248 -1.50 25.25 -14.39
N PRO A 249 -1.46 25.00 -13.07
CA PRO A 249 -2.58 24.39 -12.35
C PRO A 249 -3.79 25.32 -12.17
N ILE A 250 -3.68 26.59 -12.58
CA ILE A 250 -4.67 27.64 -12.35
C ILE A 250 -5.38 27.97 -13.66
N SER A 251 -4.66 28.49 -14.66
CA SER A 251 -5.24 28.89 -15.96
C SER A 251 -5.63 27.68 -16.80
N SER A 252 -4.80 26.64 -16.82
CA SER A 252 -5.05 25.40 -17.60
C SER A 252 -5.91 24.38 -16.84
N GLY A 253 -6.14 24.61 -15.54
CA GLY A 253 -6.85 23.71 -14.65
C GLY A 253 -6.04 22.48 -14.20
N SER A 254 -6.51 21.86 -13.12
CA SER A 254 -5.80 20.79 -12.40
C SER A 254 -5.52 19.55 -13.27
N ALA A 255 -6.49 19.19 -14.13
CA ALA A 255 -6.46 17.98 -14.93
C ALA A 255 -5.42 18.05 -16.05
N LEU A 256 -5.47 19.11 -16.88
CA LEU A 256 -4.53 19.29 -17.97
C LEU A 256 -3.10 19.52 -17.45
N HIS A 257 -2.94 20.33 -16.41
CA HIS A 257 -1.64 20.50 -15.76
C HIS A 257 -1.06 19.18 -15.26
N THR A 258 -1.87 18.36 -14.59
CA THR A 258 -1.41 17.06 -14.08
C THR A 258 -1.03 16.11 -15.23
N GLN A 259 -1.82 16.07 -16.29
CA GLN A 259 -1.52 15.23 -17.45
C GLN A 259 -0.19 15.62 -18.10
N ILE A 260 -0.04 16.89 -18.49
CA ILE A 260 1.14 17.36 -19.23
C ILE A 260 2.38 17.40 -18.32
N MET A 261 2.28 18.05 -17.16
CA MET A 261 3.46 18.35 -16.33
C MET A 261 3.90 17.16 -15.48
N LYS A 262 3.01 16.19 -15.18
CA LYS A 262 3.38 14.99 -14.41
C LYS A 262 3.37 13.72 -15.24
N THR A 263 2.23 13.36 -15.85
CA THR A 263 2.13 12.06 -16.55
C THR A 263 3.07 12.01 -17.74
N GLU A 264 2.99 12.99 -18.64
CA GLU A 264 3.83 13.04 -19.82
C GLU A 264 5.27 13.36 -19.46
N GLY A 265 5.49 14.28 -18.50
CA GLY A 265 6.83 14.54 -17.95
C GLY A 265 7.52 13.29 -17.38
N LEU A 266 6.78 12.43 -16.68
CA LEU A 266 7.30 11.15 -16.18
C LEU A 266 7.66 10.22 -17.34
N LYS A 267 6.77 10.03 -18.31
CA LYS A 267 7.04 9.17 -19.48
C LYS A 267 8.28 9.64 -20.25
N GLN A 268 8.38 10.93 -20.52
CA GLN A 268 9.55 11.56 -21.14
C GLN A 268 10.83 11.24 -20.37
N ALA A 269 10.81 11.35 -19.04
CA ALA A 269 11.98 11.04 -18.22
C ALA A 269 12.35 9.55 -18.31
N LEU A 270 11.39 8.65 -18.17
CA LEU A 270 11.62 7.20 -18.23
C LEU A 270 12.21 6.79 -19.58
N ASP A 271 11.68 7.33 -20.68
CA ASP A 271 12.19 7.06 -22.04
C ASP A 271 13.58 7.67 -22.24
N LYS A 272 13.77 8.94 -21.87
CA LYS A 272 15.03 9.67 -22.05
C LYS A 272 16.20 9.00 -21.34
N TYR A 273 15.99 8.52 -20.13
CA TYR A 273 17.03 7.90 -19.31
C TYR A 273 17.05 6.37 -19.41
N GLY A 274 16.10 5.77 -20.14
CA GLY A 274 16.01 4.33 -20.35
C GLY A 274 15.77 3.54 -19.06
N PHE A 275 14.94 4.07 -18.15
CA PHE A 275 14.63 3.40 -16.89
C PHE A 275 13.62 2.25 -17.11
N ASP A 276 13.97 1.05 -16.67
CA ASP A 276 13.12 -0.14 -16.81
C ASP A 276 12.33 -0.48 -15.52
N ALA A 277 12.69 0.11 -14.39
CA ALA A 277 11.91 0.04 -13.15
C ALA A 277 11.86 1.39 -12.43
N ALA A 278 10.65 1.87 -12.10
CA ALA A 278 10.47 3.09 -11.31
C ALA A 278 9.85 2.76 -9.94
N ILE A 279 10.58 3.04 -8.87
CA ILE A 279 10.20 2.71 -7.50
C ILE A 279 9.44 3.91 -6.91
N GLY A 280 8.18 3.72 -6.51
CA GLY A 280 7.30 4.74 -5.96
C GLY A 280 6.84 4.44 -4.53
N GLY A 281 6.50 5.50 -3.79
CA GLY A 281 6.06 5.40 -2.39
C GLY A 281 4.55 5.26 -2.20
N ALA A 282 3.81 4.82 -3.21
CA ALA A 282 2.35 4.70 -3.12
C ALA A 282 1.92 3.52 -2.21
N ARG A 283 0.83 3.72 -1.47
CA ARG A 283 0.25 2.70 -0.57
C ARG A 283 -1.16 2.28 -0.99
N ARG A 284 -1.58 1.07 -0.57
CA ARG A 284 -2.92 0.52 -0.87
C ARG A 284 -4.03 1.23 -0.07
N ASP A 285 -3.71 1.73 1.13
CA ASP A 285 -4.69 2.38 2.02
C ASP A 285 -5.01 3.83 1.62
N GLU A 286 -4.16 4.47 0.79
CA GLU A 286 -4.34 5.85 0.33
C GLU A 286 -5.69 6.08 -0.37
N GLU A 287 -6.17 5.11 -1.17
CA GLU A 287 -7.35 5.27 -2.01
C GLU A 287 -7.99 3.92 -2.39
N LYS A 288 -9.32 3.87 -2.47
CA LYS A 288 -10.09 2.65 -2.76
C LYS A 288 -9.65 1.94 -4.06
N SER A 289 -9.30 2.70 -5.10
CA SER A 289 -8.87 2.17 -6.41
C SER A 289 -7.55 1.38 -6.32
N ARG A 290 -6.71 1.68 -5.32
CA ARG A 290 -5.42 1.02 -5.09
C ARG A 290 -5.51 -0.25 -4.25
N ALA A 291 -6.69 -0.60 -3.73
CA ALA A 291 -6.85 -1.81 -2.92
C ALA A 291 -6.51 -3.12 -3.67
N LYS A 292 -6.50 -3.08 -5.00
CA LYS A 292 -6.08 -4.19 -5.87
C LYS A 292 -4.71 -3.96 -6.53
N GLU A 293 -3.95 -2.96 -6.09
CA GLU A 293 -2.63 -2.65 -6.64
C GLU A 293 -1.62 -3.73 -6.23
N ARG A 294 -0.81 -4.15 -7.20
CA ARG A 294 0.30 -5.09 -7.02
C ARG A 294 1.56 -4.31 -6.65
N ILE A 295 2.49 -4.94 -5.96
CA ILE A 295 3.79 -4.34 -5.65
C ILE A 295 4.54 -4.05 -6.95
N PHE A 296 4.51 -4.97 -7.91
CA PHE A 296 5.09 -4.86 -9.24
C PHE A 296 3.99 -4.67 -10.29
N SER A 297 3.94 -3.49 -10.88
CA SER A 297 2.92 -3.05 -11.83
C SER A 297 3.55 -2.88 -13.22
N PHE A 298 3.31 -3.85 -14.10
CA PHE A 298 3.95 -3.94 -15.42
C PHE A 298 3.35 -2.97 -16.44
N ARG A 299 4.21 -2.41 -17.29
CA ARG A 299 3.89 -1.46 -18.34
C ARG A 299 4.45 -1.94 -19.68
N ASN A 300 3.64 -1.81 -20.72
CA ASN A 300 4.11 -2.03 -22.08
C ASN A 300 5.03 -0.90 -22.55
N SER A 301 5.52 -0.98 -23.78
CA SER A 301 6.40 0.01 -24.39
C SER A 301 5.81 1.42 -24.55
N GLY A 302 4.49 1.58 -24.42
CA GLY A 302 3.82 2.88 -24.39
C GLY A 302 3.56 3.40 -22.98
N HIS A 303 4.17 2.80 -21.96
CA HIS A 303 3.89 3.02 -20.53
C HIS A 303 2.45 2.71 -20.09
N VAL A 304 1.69 1.97 -20.92
CA VAL A 304 0.29 1.66 -20.65
C VAL A 304 0.18 0.43 -19.75
N TRP A 305 -0.76 0.48 -18.82
CA TRP A 305 -1.10 -0.64 -17.95
C TRP A 305 -2.15 -1.55 -18.58
N ASP A 306 -1.87 -2.85 -18.61
CA ASP A 306 -2.80 -3.88 -19.05
C ASP A 306 -3.06 -4.86 -17.89
N PRO A 307 -4.32 -5.02 -17.43
CA PRO A 307 -4.66 -5.98 -16.38
C PRO A 307 -4.24 -7.41 -16.68
N ARG A 308 -4.29 -7.84 -17.96
CA ARG A 308 -3.98 -9.21 -18.39
C ARG A 308 -2.49 -9.54 -18.32
N HIS A 309 -1.64 -8.51 -18.31
CA HIS A 309 -0.19 -8.66 -18.23
C HIS A 309 0.36 -8.50 -16.81
N GLN A 310 -0.52 -8.31 -15.82
CA GLN A 310 -0.13 -8.26 -14.42
C GLN A 310 0.09 -9.67 -13.87
N ARG A 311 1.02 -9.80 -12.93
CA ARG A 311 1.50 -11.11 -12.46
C ARG A 311 1.09 -11.37 -11.02
N PRO A 312 0.78 -12.61 -10.65
CA PRO A 312 0.58 -13.00 -9.26
C PRO A 312 1.83 -12.72 -8.43
N GLU A 313 1.62 -12.29 -7.19
CA GLU A 313 2.68 -12.03 -6.22
C GLU A 313 2.45 -12.98 -5.05
N LEU A 314 3.30 -14.01 -4.94
CA LEU A 314 3.05 -15.15 -4.07
C LEU A 314 4.27 -15.33 -3.18
N TRP A 315 4.06 -15.46 -1.87
CA TRP A 315 5.10 -15.85 -0.92
C TRP A 315 6.38 -14.99 -0.92
N HIS A 316 6.25 -13.71 -1.27
CA HIS A 316 7.36 -12.77 -1.48
C HIS A 316 8.29 -13.13 -2.66
N LEU A 317 7.85 -14.02 -3.55
CA LEU A 317 8.48 -14.29 -4.83
C LEU A 317 7.85 -13.41 -5.89
N TYR A 318 8.68 -12.62 -6.56
CA TYR A 318 8.25 -11.68 -7.58
C TYR A 318 8.79 -12.10 -8.94
N ASN A 319 7.90 -12.23 -9.92
CA ASN A 319 8.32 -12.43 -11.30
C ASN A 319 8.54 -11.07 -11.97
N THR A 320 9.76 -10.57 -11.94
CA THR A 320 10.17 -9.22 -12.41
C THR A 320 10.60 -9.18 -13.89
N ARG A 321 10.64 -10.31 -14.60
CA ARG A 321 11.18 -10.39 -15.98
C ARG A 321 10.50 -9.42 -16.95
N LEU A 322 11.24 -8.55 -17.60
CA LEU A 322 10.69 -7.60 -18.59
C LEU A 322 11.01 -8.06 -20.02
N ARG A 323 10.05 -7.90 -20.95
CA ARG A 323 10.34 -8.00 -22.38
C ARG A 323 11.05 -6.72 -22.86
N PRO A 324 11.74 -6.76 -24.01
CA PRO A 324 12.33 -5.55 -24.59
C PRO A 324 11.29 -4.43 -24.74
N GLY A 325 11.61 -3.25 -24.20
CA GLY A 325 10.74 -2.07 -24.20
C GLY A 325 9.68 -2.04 -23.08
N GLU A 326 9.48 -3.10 -22.31
CA GLU A 326 8.62 -3.05 -21.13
C GLU A 326 9.33 -2.35 -19.96
N SER A 327 8.54 -1.75 -19.07
CA SER A 327 9.01 -1.25 -17.78
C SER A 327 8.06 -1.68 -16.68
N MET A 328 8.45 -1.46 -15.42
CA MET A 328 7.59 -1.69 -14.27
C MET A 328 7.58 -0.50 -13.32
N ARG A 329 6.51 -0.42 -12.54
CA ARG A 329 6.39 0.45 -11.37
C ARG A 329 6.41 -0.43 -10.14
N VAL A 330 7.19 -0.05 -9.13
CA VAL A 330 7.38 -0.88 -7.94
C VAL A 330 7.00 -0.09 -6.70
N PHE A 331 6.19 -0.67 -5.83
CA PHE A 331 5.61 0.01 -4.66
C PHE A 331 5.96 -0.71 -3.35
N PRO A 332 7.20 -0.56 -2.82
CA PRO A 332 7.62 -1.24 -1.59
C PRO A 332 6.76 -0.90 -0.38
N LEU A 333 6.12 0.27 -0.38
CA LEU A 333 5.25 0.72 0.71
C LEU A 333 3.81 0.22 0.62
N SER A 334 3.46 -0.64 -0.35
CA SER A 334 2.07 -1.05 -0.61
C SER A 334 1.28 -1.51 0.62
N ASN A 335 1.95 -2.21 1.55
CA ASN A 335 1.35 -2.77 2.78
C ASN A 335 1.40 -1.86 4.01
N TRP A 336 2.00 -0.67 3.87
CA TRP A 336 2.07 0.30 4.95
C TRP A 336 0.79 1.09 5.01
N THR A 337 0.38 1.52 6.21
CA THR A 337 -0.66 2.51 6.40
C THR A 337 -0.08 3.90 6.65
N GLU A 338 -0.91 4.93 6.62
CA GLU A 338 -0.45 6.29 6.97
C GLU A 338 0.09 6.35 8.40
N LEU A 339 -0.55 5.64 9.33
CA LEU A 339 -0.08 5.55 10.70
C LEU A 339 1.28 4.87 10.77
N ASP A 340 1.49 3.76 10.05
CA ASP A 340 2.80 3.08 10.02
C ASP A 340 3.91 3.99 9.49
N VAL A 341 3.63 4.77 8.44
CA VAL A 341 4.59 5.75 7.89
C VAL A 341 5.01 6.77 8.94
N TRP A 342 4.05 7.38 9.66
CA TRP A 342 4.37 8.36 10.70
C TRP A 342 5.05 7.75 11.92
N GLN A 343 4.61 6.57 12.37
CA GLN A 343 5.25 5.88 13.48
C GLN A 343 6.67 5.43 13.15
N TYR A 344 6.94 5.11 11.88
CA TYR A 344 8.28 4.77 11.43
C TYR A 344 9.16 6.01 11.29
N ILE A 345 8.60 7.14 10.82
CA ILE A 345 9.28 8.46 10.84
C ILE A 345 9.72 8.82 12.27
N GLU A 346 8.81 8.67 13.24
CA GLU A 346 9.07 8.88 14.67
C GLU A 346 10.19 7.95 15.17
N ALA A 347 10.03 6.63 14.96
CA ALA A 347 10.95 5.62 15.47
C ALA A 347 12.38 5.73 14.91
N GLU A 348 12.50 6.16 13.66
CA GLU A 348 13.78 6.24 12.94
C GLU A 348 14.36 7.66 12.89
N GLY A 349 13.65 8.66 13.40
CA GLY A 349 14.05 10.07 13.34
C GLY A 349 14.23 10.58 11.90
N ILE A 350 13.30 10.23 11.01
CA ILE A 350 13.38 10.59 9.59
C ILE A 350 12.96 12.04 9.39
N ASP A 351 13.83 12.85 8.79
CA ASP A 351 13.48 14.23 8.43
C ASP A 351 12.34 14.27 7.40
N VAL A 352 11.36 15.15 7.65
CA VAL A 352 10.27 15.45 6.72
C VAL A 352 10.13 16.95 6.48
N VAL A 353 9.46 17.32 5.40
CA VAL A 353 9.26 18.72 5.01
C VAL A 353 8.49 19.47 6.11
N PRO A 354 8.90 20.70 6.50
CA PRO A 354 8.23 21.48 7.56
C PRO A 354 6.75 21.75 7.34
N LEU A 355 6.26 21.67 6.10
CA LEU A 355 4.84 21.78 5.72
C LEU A 355 3.95 20.74 6.43
N TYR A 356 4.49 19.61 6.87
CA TYR A 356 3.73 18.63 7.63
C TYR A 356 3.37 19.08 9.05
N PHE A 357 4.09 20.06 9.59
CA PHE A 357 3.90 20.58 10.95
C PHE A 357 3.10 21.88 10.92
N ALA A 358 2.23 22.05 11.91
CA ALA A 358 1.40 23.23 12.12
C ALA A 358 2.26 24.48 12.32
N LYS A 359 2.06 25.49 11.48
CA LYS A 359 2.64 26.83 11.61
C LYS A 359 1.66 27.87 11.08
N GLU A 360 1.79 29.10 11.56
CA GLU A 360 1.13 30.27 10.98
C GLU A 360 1.59 30.45 9.53
N ARG A 361 0.65 30.35 8.58
CA ARG A 361 0.91 30.48 7.15
C ARG A 361 -0.17 31.33 6.49
N PRO A 362 0.19 32.14 5.48
CA PRO A 362 -0.79 32.89 4.70
C PRO A 362 -1.60 31.94 3.83
N VAL A 363 -2.92 31.94 3.99
CA VAL A 363 -3.86 31.11 3.23
C VAL A 363 -5.02 31.94 2.68
N VAL A 364 -5.58 31.49 1.57
CA VAL A 364 -6.84 31.98 1.01
C VAL A 364 -7.83 30.84 0.88
N GLN A 365 -9.13 31.14 0.98
CA GLN A 365 -10.18 30.13 0.88
C GLN A 365 -10.73 30.05 -0.55
N ARG A 366 -10.55 28.90 -1.22
CA ARG A 366 -11.15 28.63 -2.52
C ARG A 366 -11.87 27.30 -2.50
N GLY A 367 -13.14 27.28 -2.93
CA GLY A 367 -13.92 26.04 -3.00
C GLY A 367 -14.02 25.28 -1.66
N GLY A 368 -14.02 26.01 -0.53
CA GLY A 368 -14.07 25.41 0.82
C GLY A 368 -12.75 24.81 1.31
N VAL A 369 -11.65 25.02 0.59
CA VAL A 369 -10.31 24.53 0.95
C VAL A 369 -9.37 25.71 1.20
N TRP A 370 -8.52 25.60 2.22
CA TRP A 370 -7.44 26.55 2.48
C TRP A 370 -6.28 26.29 1.53
N ILE A 371 -5.93 27.26 0.70
CA ILE A 371 -4.78 27.22 -0.20
C ILE A 371 -3.72 28.16 0.34
N MET A 372 -2.51 27.65 0.57
CA MET A 372 -1.40 28.49 0.99
C MET A 372 -0.89 29.35 -0.14
N VAL A 373 -0.67 30.63 0.17
CA VAL A 373 0.01 31.58 -0.71
C VAL A 373 1.51 31.40 -0.51
N ASP A 374 2.10 30.47 -1.27
CA ASP A 374 3.52 30.11 -1.15
C ASP A 374 4.45 31.15 -1.80
N ASP A 375 4.04 31.70 -2.95
CA ASP A 375 4.71 32.79 -3.66
C ASP A 375 3.78 33.47 -4.68
N ASP A 376 4.33 34.44 -5.42
CA ASP A 376 3.63 35.29 -6.40
C ASP A 376 3.05 34.54 -7.62
N ARG A 377 3.33 33.24 -7.78
CA ARG A 377 2.74 32.46 -8.88
C ARG A 377 1.24 32.24 -8.68
N LEU A 378 0.70 32.39 -7.46
CA LEU A 378 -0.73 32.27 -7.19
C LEU A 378 -1.38 33.65 -7.37
N PRO A 379 -2.08 33.93 -8.50
CA PRO A 379 -2.84 35.16 -8.65
C PRO A 379 -3.97 35.16 -7.63
N LEU A 380 -4.09 36.24 -6.86
CA LEU A 380 -5.19 36.47 -5.93
C LEU A 380 -6.38 37.11 -6.66
N GLU A 381 -7.59 36.70 -6.30
CA GLU A 381 -8.81 37.39 -6.76
C GLU A 381 -8.89 38.80 -6.14
N PRO A 382 -9.57 39.77 -6.76
CA PRO A 382 -9.60 41.16 -6.28
C PRO A 382 -10.02 41.34 -4.82
N ASP A 383 -10.88 40.45 -4.33
CA ASP A 383 -11.42 40.49 -2.96
C ASP A 383 -10.70 39.52 -2.00
N GLU A 384 -9.73 38.73 -2.50
CA GLU A 384 -8.97 37.80 -1.66
C GLU A 384 -7.86 38.54 -0.90
N ARG A 385 -7.87 38.38 0.42
CA ARG A 385 -6.77 38.80 1.29
C ARG A 385 -6.24 37.57 2.02
N PRO A 386 -4.94 37.28 1.95
CA PRO A 386 -4.38 36.17 2.69
C PRO A 386 -4.58 36.34 4.20
N GLU A 387 -5.13 35.32 4.84
CA GLU A 387 -5.28 35.22 6.29
C GLU A 387 -4.14 34.37 6.85
N PHE A 388 -3.53 34.79 7.96
CA PHE A 388 -2.59 33.94 8.68
C PHE A 388 -3.37 32.96 9.54
N ARG A 389 -3.18 31.66 9.26
CA ARG A 389 -3.79 30.59 10.01
C ARG A 389 -2.75 29.56 10.40
N ARG A 390 -2.92 28.97 11.58
CA ARG A 390 -2.14 27.81 12.01
C ARG A 390 -2.59 26.56 11.28
N VAL A 391 -1.86 26.21 10.23
CA VAL A 391 -2.23 25.10 9.34
C VAL A 391 -1.06 24.16 9.09
N ARG A 392 -1.36 22.93 8.67
CA ARG A 392 -0.39 21.95 8.16
C ARG A 392 -0.93 21.24 6.92
N PHE A 393 -0.10 20.41 6.29
CA PHE A 393 -0.48 19.63 5.12
C PHE A 393 -0.35 18.13 5.40
N ARG A 394 -1.41 17.35 5.13
CA ARG A 394 -1.38 15.88 5.29
C ARG A 394 -0.81 15.15 4.07
N THR A 395 -0.98 15.76 2.88
CA THR A 395 -0.34 15.35 1.62
C THR A 395 0.36 16.54 0.99
N LEU A 396 1.41 16.28 0.21
CA LEU A 396 2.15 17.32 -0.51
C LEU A 396 2.11 17.06 -2.02
N GLY A 397 2.09 18.14 -2.80
CA GLY A 397 1.85 18.09 -4.24
C GLY A 397 2.26 19.39 -4.92
N CYS A 398 1.53 19.79 -5.97
CA CYS A 398 1.62 21.17 -6.46
C CYS A 398 0.85 22.06 -5.47
N TYR A 399 1.42 23.19 -5.06
CA TYR A 399 0.88 23.94 -3.92
C TYR A 399 -0.52 24.52 -4.16
N PRO A 400 -0.91 25.00 -5.37
CA PRO A 400 -2.27 25.49 -5.59
C PRO A 400 -3.33 24.38 -5.63
N LEU A 401 -2.89 23.11 -5.64
CA LEU A 401 -3.74 21.92 -5.70
C LEU A 401 -3.69 21.10 -4.41
N THR A 402 -3.06 21.64 -3.35
CA THR A 402 -2.86 20.97 -2.08
C THR A 402 -3.53 21.79 -0.97
N GLY A 403 -4.62 21.26 -0.41
CA GLY A 403 -5.32 21.90 0.69
C GLY A 403 -4.59 21.79 2.03
N ALA A 404 -4.51 22.93 2.73
CA ALA A 404 -4.08 22.99 4.11
C ALA A 404 -5.22 22.61 5.06
N ILE A 405 -4.88 22.11 6.24
CA ILE A 405 -5.82 21.81 7.33
C ILE A 405 -5.44 22.60 8.57
N ASP A 406 -6.44 23.13 9.27
CA ASP A 406 -6.24 23.70 10.61
C ASP A 406 -5.78 22.58 11.56
N SER A 407 -4.68 22.81 12.29
CA SER A 407 -4.11 21.84 13.23
C SER A 407 -3.13 22.53 14.16
N GLU A 408 -2.99 21.99 15.37
CA GLU A 408 -1.99 22.43 16.35
C GLU A 408 -0.72 21.57 16.33
N ALA A 409 -0.71 20.45 15.60
CA ALA A 409 0.36 19.45 15.63
C ALA A 409 1.66 19.98 15.00
N ALA A 410 2.60 20.41 15.85
CA ALA A 410 3.89 20.98 15.49
C ALA A 410 5.04 19.96 15.49
N THR A 411 4.79 18.74 15.98
CA THR A 411 5.77 17.64 16.08
C THR A 411 5.23 16.34 15.48
N VAL A 412 6.12 15.37 15.24
CA VAL A 412 5.73 14.05 14.73
C VAL A 412 4.81 13.32 15.72
N ASP A 413 5.14 13.35 17.01
CA ASP A 413 4.37 12.71 18.07
C ASP A 413 2.93 13.26 18.14
N GLU A 414 2.78 14.58 17.99
CA GLU A 414 1.46 15.23 17.93
C GLU A 414 0.68 14.84 16.68
N ILE A 415 1.34 14.70 15.51
CA ILE A 415 0.70 14.20 14.28
C ILE A 415 0.22 12.75 14.48
N VAL A 416 1.05 11.88 15.08
CA VAL A 416 0.69 10.50 15.39
C VAL A 416 -0.50 10.45 16.36
N ALA A 417 -0.52 11.33 17.37
CA ALA A 417 -1.64 11.44 18.31
C ALA A 417 -2.93 11.88 17.60
N GLU A 418 -2.86 12.88 16.72
CA GLU A 418 -3.99 13.37 15.93
C GLU A 418 -4.55 12.26 15.02
N LEU A 419 -3.68 11.52 14.33
CA LEU A 419 -4.08 10.45 13.40
C LEU A 419 -4.78 9.27 14.10
N ARG A 420 -4.46 8.97 15.36
CA ARG A 420 -5.16 7.93 16.12
C ARG A 420 -6.62 8.29 16.42
N GLN A 421 -6.95 9.58 16.42
CA GLN A 421 -8.29 10.09 16.69
C GLN A 421 -9.06 10.44 15.41
N ALA A 422 -8.37 10.56 14.27
CA ALA A 422 -8.96 10.93 13.00
C ALA A 422 -9.71 9.78 12.32
N SER A 423 -10.91 10.07 11.80
CA SER A 423 -11.74 9.14 11.01
C SER A 423 -11.74 9.43 9.50
N ARG A 424 -11.00 10.47 9.05
CA ARG A 424 -11.00 10.97 7.67
C ARG A 424 -9.82 10.43 6.86
N SER A 425 -10.05 10.18 5.57
CA SER A 425 -9.00 9.76 4.62
C SER A 425 -7.93 10.83 4.43
N GLU A 426 -6.70 10.39 4.22
CA GLU A 426 -5.52 11.22 4.00
C GLU A 426 -5.67 12.23 2.85
N ARG A 427 -6.28 11.81 1.75
CA ARG A 427 -6.32 12.58 0.50
C ARG A 427 -7.51 13.52 0.35
N GLN A 428 -8.33 13.69 1.39
CA GLN A 428 -9.56 14.51 1.32
C GLN A 428 -9.31 15.97 0.88
N GLY A 429 -8.12 16.54 1.16
CA GLY A 429 -7.78 17.92 0.79
C GLY A 429 -7.17 18.10 -0.61
N ARG A 430 -7.10 17.06 -1.45
CA ARG A 430 -6.54 17.17 -2.81
C ARG A 430 -7.61 17.51 -3.84
N LEU A 431 -7.52 18.69 -4.42
CA LEU A 431 -8.46 19.17 -5.45
C LEU A 431 -8.41 18.34 -6.75
N ILE A 432 -7.29 17.67 -7.03
CA ILE A 432 -7.15 16.77 -8.20
C ILE A 432 -8.02 15.51 -8.06
N ASP A 433 -8.39 15.13 -6.84
CA ASP A 433 -9.11 13.89 -6.56
C ASP A 433 -10.63 14.08 -6.64
N SER A 434 -11.14 15.32 -6.56
CA SER A 434 -12.56 15.67 -6.75
C SER A 434 -12.98 15.85 -8.22
N ASP A 435 -12.02 16.00 -9.13
CA ASP A 435 -12.29 16.13 -10.57
C ASP A 435 -12.52 14.75 -11.22
N SER A 436 -13.79 14.33 -11.21
CA SER A 436 -14.44 13.18 -11.88
C SER A 436 -14.28 11.78 -11.25
N ASP A 437 -15.42 11.12 -11.03
CA ASP A 437 -15.60 9.74 -10.54
C ASP A 437 -14.94 8.64 -11.42
N ALA A 438 -14.28 9.01 -12.52
CA ALA A 438 -13.61 8.12 -13.46
C ALA A 438 -12.08 8.34 -13.58
N SER A 439 -11.48 9.24 -12.77
CA SER A 439 -10.17 9.81 -13.12
C SER A 439 -8.95 8.91 -12.86
N MET A 440 -8.96 8.02 -11.85
CA MET A 440 -7.73 7.36 -11.39
C MET A 440 -7.39 6.03 -12.08
N GLU A 441 -8.37 5.17 -12.38
CA GLU A 441 -8.12 3.99 -13.24
C GLU A 441 -7.70 4.41 -14.65
N ARG A 442 -8.30 5.50 -15.16
CA ARG A 442 -7.92 6.10 -16.44
C ARG A 442 -6.48 6.62 -16.37
N LYS A 443 -6.13 7.41 -15.36
CA LYS A 443 -4.75 7.86 -15.10
C LYS A 443 -3.76 6.69 -14.99
N LYS A 444 -4.16 5.56 -14.39
CA LYS A 444 -3.34 4.34 -14.32
C LYS A 444 -3.08 3.74 -15.69
N ARG A 445 -4.12 3.59 -16.53
CA ARG A 445 -3.99 3.13 -17.93
C ARG A 445 -3.11 4.09 -18.74
N GLU A 446 -3.23 5.38 -18.48
CA GLU A 446 -2.46 6.44 -19.12
C GLU A 446 -1.03 6.58 -18.57
N GLY A 447 -0.61 5.79 -17.58
CA GLY A 447 0.77 5.75 -17.10
C GLY A 447 1.15 6.80 -16.04
N TYR A 448 0.17 7.44 -15.38
CA TYR A 448 0.41 8.38 -14.28
C TYR A 448 1.03 7.73 -13.04
N PHE A 449 0.72 6.45 -12.83
CA PHE A 449 1.25 5.62 -11.74
C PHE A 449 2.35 4.71 -12.22
#